data_AF-A0A968CQX5-F1
#
_entry.id   AF-A0A968CQX5-F1
#
_cell.length_a   1.000
_cell.length_b   1.000
_cell.length_c   1.000
_cell.angle_alpha   90.00
_cell.angle_beta   90.00
_cell.angle_gamma   90.00
#
_symmetry.space_group_name_H-M   'P 1'
#
loop_
_entity.id
_entity.type
_entity.pdbx_description
1 polymer ?
#
loop_
_entity_poly.entity_id
_entity_poly.type
_entity_poly.pdbx_seq_one_letter_code
_entity_poly.pdbx_strand_id
1 'polypeptide(L)' 'MTTAQTVERLSSPDEKITIDFLLQDGRPSYRVTYNSQELIHPSSLGFRFKNAASLTDGFTILETKQE' A
#
# COMPACT_ATOMS: atom_id res chain seq x y z
N MET A 1 8.18 17.55 -3.52
CA MET A 1 7.04 16.81 -4.09
C MET A 1 7.31 15.35 -3.78
N THR A 2 6.64 14.77 -2.78
CA THR A 2 6.83 13.35 -2.44
C THR A 2 6.09 12.51 -3.47
N THR A 3 6.82 11.75 -4.28
CA THR A 3 6.20 10.83 -5.25
C THR A 3 5.83 9.54 -4.53
N ALA A 4 4.55 9.16 -4.60
CA ALA A 4 4.12 7.85 -4.16
C ALA A 4 4.66 6.78 -5.11
N GLN A 5 5.53 5.89 -4.63
CA GLN A 5 6.00 4.77 -5.43
C GLN A 5 5.01 3.60 -5.28
N THR A 6 4.36 3.21 -6.37
CA THR A 6 3.70 1.90 -6.45
C THR A 6 4.80 0.85 -6.50
N VAL A 7 4.80 -0.06 -5.52
CA VAL A 7 5.85 -1.08 -5.40
C VAL A 7 5.35 -2.43 -5.86
N GLU A 8 4.08 -2.72 -5.60
CA GLU A 8 3.47 -3.98 -6.04
C GLU A 8 2.02 -3.75 -6.47
N ARG A 9 1.59 -4.53 -7.45
CA ARG A 9 0.23 -4.53 -7.99
C ARG A 9 -0.30 -5.95 -8.06
N LEU A 10 -1.49 -6.16 -7.52
CA LEU A 10 -2.22 -7.42 -7.56
C LEU A 10 -3.57 -7.21 -8.22
N SER A 11 -3.99 -8.14 -9.06
CA SER A 11 -5.30 -8.12 -9.72
C SER A 11 -6.11 -9.35 -9.35
N SER A 12 -7.43 -9.20 -9.28
CA SER A 12 -8.34 -10.35 -9.19
C SER A 12 -8.23 -11.22 -10.46
N PRO A 13 -8.58 -12.51 -10.39
CA PRO A 13 -8.53 -13.41 -11.56
C PRO A 13 -9.37 -12.92 -12.76
N ASP A 14 -10.43 -12.14 -12.51
CA ASP A 14 -11.27 -11.53 -13.55
C ASP A 14 -10.86 -10.10 -13.92
N GLU A 15 -9.72 -9.63 -13.38
CA GLU A 15 -9.09 -8.32 -13.60
C GLU A 15 -9.93 -7.10 -13.21
N LYS A 16 -11.09 -7.29 -12.59
CA LYS A 16 -11.97 -6.17 -12.22
C LYS A 16 -11.46 -5.42 -11.00
N ILE A 17 -10.76 -6.08 -10.09
CA ILE A 17 -10.23 -5.46 -8.88
C ILE A 17 -8.72 -5.42 -9.01
N THR A 18 -8.13 -4.24 -8.76
CA THR A 18 -6.69 -4.09 -8.64
C THR A 18 -6.35 -3.44 -7.31
N ILE A 19 -5.36 -3.99 -6.62
CA ILE A 19 -4.80 -3.45 -5.38
C ILE A 19 -3.38 -3.01 -5.69
N ASP A 20 -3.10 -1.74 -5.45
CA ASP A 20 -1.74 -1.19 -5.48
C ASP A 20 -1.22 -1.05 -4.06
N PHE A 21 -0.07 -1.64 -3.77
CA PHE A 21 0.71 -1.37 -2.57
C PHE A 21 1.70 -0.24 -2.85
N LEU A 22 1.69 0.77 -1.98
CA LEU A 22 2.55 1.94 -2.12
C LEU A 22 3.36 2.18 -0.84
N LEU A 23 4.61 2.58 -1.03
CA LEU A 23 5.46 3.08 0.05
C LEU A 23 5.79 4.55 -0.24
N GLN A 24 5.32 5.45 0.63
CA GLN A 24 5.52 6.89 0.49
C GLN A 24 6.34 7.39 1.67
N ASP A 25 7.58 7.79 1.46
CA ASP A 25 8.49 8.25 2.53
C ASP A 25 8.51 7.29 3.74
N GLY A 26 8.57 5.98 3.46
CA GLY A 26 8.58 4.94 4.49
C GLY A 26 7.22 4.67 5.15
N ARG A 27 6.12 5.29 4.69
CA ARG A 27 4.74 5.02 5.14
C ARG A 27 4.05 4.06 4.18
N PRO A 28 3.64 2.86 4.64
CA PRO A 28 2.91 1.92 3.79
C PRO A 28 1.46 2.37 3.61
N SER A 29 0.94 2.19 2.40
CA SER A 29 -0.45 2.47 2.06
C SER A 29 -0.94 1.55 0.95
N TYR A 30 -2.25 1.47 0.77
CA TYR A 30 -2.86 0.75 -0.34
C TYR A 30 -3.90 1.61 -1.07
N ARG A 31 -4.11 1.31 -2.35
CA ARG A 31 -5.19 1.85 -3.18
C ARG A 31 -5.94 0.69 -3.83
N VAL A 32 -7.24 0.83 -4.02
CA VAL A 32 -8.07 -0.17 -4.72
C VAL A 32 -8.83 0.49 -5.88
N THR A 33 -8.77 -0.15 -7.05
CA THR A 33 -9.60 0.20 -8.19
C THR A 33 -10.56 -0.93 -8.52
N TYR A 34 -11.79 -0.59 -8.92
CA TYR A 34 -12.77 -1.50 -9.52
C TYR A 34 -13.10 -1.04 -10.93
N ASN A 35 -12.90 -1.90 -11.94
CA ASN A 35 -13.07 -1.57 -13.36
C ASN A 35 -12.39 -0.24 -13.76
N SER A 36 -11.11 -0.07 -13.37
CA SER A 36 -10.32 1.15 -13.58
C SER A 36 -10.80 2.43 -12.85
N GLN A 37 -11.89 2.35 -12.07
CA GLN A 37 -12.32 3.45 -11.22
C GLN A 37 -11.72 3.28 -9.82
N GLU A 38 -11.08 4.34 -9.32
CA GLU A 38 -10.57 4.35 -7.94
C GLU A 38 -11.74 4.28 -6.95
N LEU A 39 -11.75 3.21 -6.14
CA LEU A 39 -12.79 2.95 -5.14
C LEU A 39 -12.28 3.23 -3.73
N ILE A 40 -11.00 2.94 -3.47
CA ILE A 40 -10.33 3.28 -2.22
C ILE A 40 -9.09 4.09 -2.58
N HIS A 41 -9.11 5.38 -2.23
CA HIS A 41 -7.93 6.25 -2.32
C HIS A 41 -6.79 5.75 -1.41
N PRO A 42 -5.54 6.21 -1.64
CA PRO A 42 -4.39 5.81 -0.82
C PRO A 42 -4.69 5.89 0.68
N SER A 43 -4.71 4.73 1.32
CA SER A 43 -5.08 4.54 2.71
C SER A 43 -3.92 3.95 3.49
N SER A 44 -3.51 4.62 4.57
CA SER A 44 -2.32 4.25 5.33
C SER A 44 -2.49 2.97 6.12
N LEU A 45 -1.40 2.21 6.24
CA LEU A 45 -1.30 1.00 7.05
C LEU A 45 -0.31 1.23 8.20
N GLY A 46 -0.54 0.61 9.34
CA GLY A 46 0.38 0.67 10.48
C GLY A 46 -0.30 0.52 11.83
N PHE A 47 0.52 0.48 12.88
CA PHE A 47 0.08 0.28 14.26
C PHE A 47 0.59 1.38 15.20
N ARG A 48 -0.26 1.82 16.11
CA ARG A 48 0.12 2.66 17.25
C ARG A 48 0.02 1.83 18.52
N PHE A 49 1.08 1.89 19.33
CA PHE A 49 1.14 1.19 20.60
C PHE A 49 1.07 2.19 21.74
N LYS A 50 0.50 1.77 22.87
CA LYS A 50 0.36 2.63 24.04
C LYS A 50 1.71 3.00 24.68
N ASN A 51 2.62 2.03 24.75
CA ASN A 51 3.89 2.15 25.50
C ASN A 51 5.11 1.70 24.66
N ALA A 52 5.06 1.87 23.34
CA ALA A 52 6.15 1.54 22.43
C ALA A 52 6.14 2.48 21.21
N ALA A 53 7.24 2.52 20.46
CA ALA A 53 7.33 3.29 19.22
C ALA A 53 6.25 2.85 18.22
N SER A 54 5.68 3.81 17.48
CA SER A 54 4.69 3.51 16.45
C SER A 54 5.32 2.80 15.25
N LEU A 55 4.59 1.85 14.68
CA LEU A 55 4.92 1.19 13.43
C LEU A 55 4.05 1.79 12.31
N THR A 56 4.29 3.07 11.99
CA THR A 56 3.51 3.84 11.00
C THR A 56 4.36 4.49 9.91
N ASP A 57 5.68 4.50 10.06
CA ASP A 57 6.66 5.05 9.12
C ASP A 57 8.02 4.37 9.31
N GLY A 58 9.01 4.79 8.53
CA GLY A 58 10.37 4.26 8.57
C GLY A 58 10.50 2.86 7.95
N PHE A 59 9.47 2.39 7.24
CA PHE A 59 9.52 1.09 6.57
C PHE A 59 10.36 1.16 5.30
N THR A 60 11.03 0.04 5.02
CA THR A 60 11.66 -0.25 3.73
C THR A 60 11.18 -1.61 3.26
N ILE A 61 10.96 -1.77 1.96
CA ILE A 61 10.60 -3.07 1.39
C ILE A 61 11.86 -3.88 1.18
N LEU A 62 11.90 -5.07 1.79
CA LEU A 62 13.03 -5.98 1.69
C LEU A 62 12.84 -7.02 0.58
N GLU A 63 11.61 -7.49 0.40
CA GLU A 63 11.25 -8.52 -0.57
C GLU A 63 9.77 -8.38 -0.96
N THR A 64 9.44 -8.78 -2.18
CA THR A 64 8.08 -8.97 -2.70
C THR A 64 8.02 -10.33 -3.36
N LYS A 65 6.95 -11.09 -3.15
CA LYS A 65 6.77 -12.40 -3.79
C LYS A 65 5.33 -12.55 -4.24
N GLN A 66 5.17 -12.88 -5.51
CA GLN A 66 3.91 -13.33 -6.10
C GLN A 66 3.95 -14.86 -6.19
N GLU A 67 2.85 -15.51 -5.80
CA GLU A 67 2.71 -16.98 -5.91
C GLU A 67 2.31 -17.41 -7.32
#